data_AF-A0A357L3G7-F1
#
_entry.id   AF-A0A357L3G7-F1
#
_cell.length_a   1.000
_cell.length_b   1.000
_cell.length_c   1.000
_cell.angle_alpha   90.00
_cell.angle_beta   90.00
_cell.angle_gamma   90.00
#
_symmetry.space_group_name_H-M   'P 1'
#
loop_
_entity.id
_entity.type
_entity.pdbx_description
1 polymer ?
#
loop_
_entity_poly.entity_id
_entity_poly.type
_entity_poly.pdbx_seq_one_letter_code
_entity_poly.pdbx_strand_id
1 'polypeptide(L)'
;LAAATLPLPGEAVRVRYYSGRHNREFEINEEALSRAIWRRENRRGLTSHDAFPGALALTAGAGEDHDLVYGAQLAWSGNHAQTIERVDDGRRQWQLGEWLAPGEVRLAPDETLHSPEVLATCSLSGANGVARNFHRAIRARMNWPGGAMKPRPVHLNTWEAFYFNHR
;
A
#
# COMPACT_ATOMS: atom_id res chain seq x y z
N LEU A 1 1.74 17.10 -0.99
CA LEU A 1 1.81 16.60 -2.39
C LEU A 1 1.20 15.21 -2.40
N ALA A 2 0.45 14.86 -3.44
CA ALA A 2 0.03 13.48 -3.68
C ALA A 2 0.80 12.97 -4.90
N ALA A 3 1.35 11.75 -4.81
CA ALA A 3 2.01 11.08 -5.92
C ALA A 3 0.99 10.63 -6.97
N ALA A 4 -0.20 10.23 -6.55
CA ALA A 4 -1.33 9.97 -7.44
C ALA A 4 -2.67 10.35 -6.80
N THR A 5 -3.63 10.69 -7.64
CA THR A 5 -5.06 10.82 -7.28
C THR A 5 -5.85 9.86 -8.17
N LEU A 6 -6.38 8.80 -7.59
CA LEU A 6 -7.11 7.75 -8.28
C LEU A 6 -8.62 8.00 -8.17
N PRO A 7 -9.36 8.12 -9.28
CA PRO A 7 -10.81 8.15 -9.22
C PRO A 7 -11.34 6.77 -8.83
N LEU A 8 -12.28 6.74 -7.89
CA LEU A 8 -12.99 5.54 -7.46
C LEU A 8 -14.49 5.73 -7.69
N PRO A 9 -15.21 4.66 -8.06
CA PRO A 9 -16.66 4.72 -8.17
C PRO A 9 -17.29 4.96 -6.78
N GLY A 10 -18.50 5.54 -6.74
CA GLY A 10 -19.21 5.80 -5.48
C GLY A 10 -19.57 4.51 -4.73
N GLU A 11 -19.67 3.41 -5.46
CA GLU A 11 -19.95 2.04 -5.03
C GLU A 11 -18.82 1.43 -4.20
N ALA A 12 -17.60 1.99 -4.25
CA ALA A 12 -16.51 1.62 -3.34
C ALA A 12 -16.84 2.18 -1.94
N VAL A 13 -17.52 1.38 -1.12
CA VAL A 13 -18.11 1.81 0.15
C VAL A 13 -17.36 1.30 1.38
N ARG A 14 -16.34 0.46 1.20
CA ARG A 14 -15.49 -0.03 2.29
C ARG A 14 -14.02 0.13 1.92
N VAL A 15 -13.19 0.31 2.93
CA VAL A 15 -11.73 0.28 2.79
C VAL A 15 -11.18 -0.82 3.67
N ARG A 16 -10.34 -1.68 3.10
CA ARG A 16 -9.55 -2.64 3.85
C ARG A 16 -8.11 -2.16 3.91
N TYR A 17 -7.56 -2.08 5.11
CA TYR A 17 -6.18 -1.64 5.33
C TYR A 17 -5.49 -2.55 6.34
N TYR A 18 -4.18 -2.39 6.45
CA TYR A 18 -3.33 -3.28 7.25
C TYR A 18 -2.65 -2.50 8.37
N SER A 19 -2.92 -2.86 9.62
CA SER A 19 -2.28 -2.30 10.80
C SER A 19 -1.48 -3.34 11.55
N GLY A 20 -1.04 -3.02 12.77
CA GLY A 20 -0.40 -3.97 13.63
C GLY A 20 0.72 -3.36 14.44
N ARG A 21 1.56 -4.23 14.98
CA ARG A 21 2.75 -3.88 15.76
C ARG A 21 3.82 -4.94 15.55
N HIS A 22 5.00 -4.70 16.10
CA HIS A 22 6.06 -5.71 16.10
C HIS A 22 5.53 -7.04 16.67
N ASN A 23 5.79 -8.15 15.97
CA ASN A 23 5.29 -9.51 16.25
C ASN A 23 3.78 -9.71 16.05
N ARG A 24 3.11 -8.76 15.40
CA ARG A 24 1.69 -8.83 15.03
C ARG A 24 1.41 -7.90 13.85
N GLU A 25 2.19 -8.06 12.78
CA GLU A 25 2.15 -7.24 11.57
C GLU A 25 0.98 -7.62 10.65
N PHE A 26 0.55 -6.66 9.82
CA PHE A 26 -0.44 -6.85 8.74
C PHE A 26 -1.80 -7.38 9.19
N GLU A 27 -2.27 -6.95 10.36
CA GLU A 27 -3.64 -7.19 10.79
C GLU A 27 -4.61 -6.54 9.81
N ILE A 28 -5.55 -7.34 9.32
CA ILE A 28 -6.58 -6.88 8.39
C ILE A 28 -7.62 -6.11 9.18
N ASN A 29 -7.88 -4.88 8.74
CA ASN A 29 -8.95 -4.04 9.25
C ASN A 29 -9.83 -3.63 8.09
N GLU A 30 -11.11 -3.42 8.37
CA GLU A 30 -12.06 -2.97 7.37
C GLU A 30 -12.98 -1.91 7.98
N GLU A 31 -13.16 -0.81 7.27
CA GLU A 31 -13.98 0.32 7.69
C GLU A 31 -14.92 0.75 6.57
N ALA A 32 -16.10 1.26 6.94
CA ALA A 32 -17.00 1.88 6.00
C ALA A 32 -16.45 3.24 5.54
N LEU A 33 -16.40 3.46 4.22
CA LEU A 33 -16.11 4.76 3.64
C LEU A 33 -17.36 5.63 3.73
N SER A 34 -17.44 6.45 4.78
CA SER A 34 -18.54 7.39 4.98
C SER A 34 -18.41 8.63 4.07
N ARG A 35 -19.08 9.73 4.43
CA ARG A 35 -18.86 11.06 3.82
C ARG A 35 -17.64 11.78 4.42
N ALA A 36 -17.15 11.33 5.57
CA ALA A 36 -15.93 11.86 6.16
C ALA A 36 -14.71 11.42 5.33
N ILE A 37 -13.63 12.19 5.45
CA ILE A 37 -12.34 11.83 4.86
C ILE A 37 -11.75 10.70 5.70
N TRP A 38 -11.52 9.56 5.06
CA TRP A 38 -10.68 8.51 5.62
C TRP A 38 -9.22 8.86 5.37
N ARG A 39 -8.37 8.80 6.40
CA ARG A 39 -6.95 9.16 6.30
C ARG A 39 -6.09 8.22 7.12
N ARG A 40 -5.00 7.73 6.54
CA ARG A 40 -3.95 6.97 7.22
C ARG A 40 -2.58 7.53 6.88
N GLU A 41 -1.72 7.61 7.88
CA GLU A 41 -0.39 8.21 7.74
C GLU A 41 0.67 7.42 8.51
N ASN A 42 1.90 7.53 8.03
CA ASN A 42 3.10 7.12 8.72
C ASN A 42 4.08 8.28 8.75
N ARG A 43 4.57 8.62 9.95
CA ARG A 43 5.50 9.72 10.21
C ARG A 43 6.77 9.26 10.94
N ARG A 44 7.15 7.99 10.81
CA ARG A 44 8.25 7.36 11.56
C ARG A 44 9.60 7.36 10.83
N GLY A 45 9.68 7.94 9.64
CA GLY A 45 10.87 7.97 8.77
C GLY A 45 11.14 6.65 8.03
N LEU A 46 10.37 5.61 8.32
CA LEU A 46 10.47 4.26 7.75
C LEU A 46 9.10 3.60 7.69
N THR A 47 8.91 2.59 6.83
CA THR A 47 7.69 1.77 6.79
C THR A 47 7.46 1.10 8.12
N SER A 48 6.28 1.30 8.70
CA SER A 48 5.96 0.84 10.04
C SER A 48 5.08 -0.41 10.00
N HIS A 49 5.11 -1.18 11.09
CA HIS A 49 4.22 -2.31 11.32
C HIS A 49 2.73 -1.91 11.41
N ASP A 50 2.44 -0.63 11.67
CA ASP A 50 1.10 -0.10 11.92
C ASP A 50 0.46 0.54 10.69
N ALA A 51 1.27 1.05 9.77
CA ALA A 51 0.79 1.79 8.60
C ALA A 51 1.49 1.28 7.34
N PHE A 52 0.87 0.28 6.72
CA PHE A 52 1.23 -0.17 5.37
C PHE A 52 0.88 0.92 4.34
N PRO A 53 1.78 1.25 3.39
CA PRO A 53 1.58 2.27 2.35
C PRO A 53 0.62 1.83 1.24
N GLY A 54 -0.52 1.22 1.58
CA GLY A 54 -1.55 0.80 0.64
C GLY A 54 -2.82 0.37 1.35
N ALA A 55 -3.86 0.10 0.56
CA ALA A 55 -5.13 -0.41 1.03
C ALA A 55 -5.86 -1.12 -0.12
N LEU A 56 -7.11 -1.53 0.13
CA LEU A 56 -8.08 -1.93 -0.88
C LEU A 56 -9.35 -1.10 -0.70
N ALA A 57 -10.00 -0.69 -1.78
CA ALA A 57 -11.33 -0.11 -1.77
C ALA A 57 -12.32 -1.12 -2.38
N LEU A 58 -13.33 -1.49 -1.60
CA LEU A 58 -14.23 -2.60 -1.87
C LEU A 58 -15.64 -2.09 -2.14
N THR A 59 -16.33 -2.71 -3.10
CA THR A 59 -17.78 -2.55 -3.22
C THR A 59 -18.53 -3.27 -2.09
N ALA A 60 -19.82 -3.00 -1.95
CA ALA A 60 -20.63 -3.54 -0.84
C ALA A 60 -20.63 -5.08 -0.78
N GLY A 61 -20.68 -5.76 -1.93
CA GLY A 61 -20.67 -7.22 -2.02
C GLY A 61 -19.29 -7.86 -2.01
N ALA A 62 -18.22 -7.09 -2.24
CA ALA A 62 -16.91 -7.69 -2.50
C ALA A 62 -16.29 -8.45 -1.32
N GLY A 63 -15.64 -9.55 -1.66
CA GLY A 63 -14.95 -10.42 -0.71
C GLY A 63 -13.59 -10.86 -1.22
N GLU A 64 -13.09 -11.98 -0.70
CA GLU A 64 -11.77 -12.49 -1.10
C GLU A 64 -11.72 -12.89 -2.58
N ASP A 65 -12.77 -13.53 -3.10
CA ASP A 65 -12.75 -14.13 -4.45
C ASP A 65 -13.87 -13.65 -5.38
N HIS A 66 -14.68 -12.66 -4.96
CA HIS A 66 -15.81 -12.17 -5.73
C HIS A 66 -15.96 -10.65 -5.69
N ASP A 67 -16.66 -10.15 -6.70
CA ASP A 67 -16.93 -8.75 -7.02
C ASP A 67 -15.69 -7.87 -7.16
N LEU A 68 -15.98 -6.59 -7.40
CA LEU A 68 -15.03 -5.56 -7.77
C LEU A 68 -14.28 -5.01 -6.54
N VAL A 69 -12.97 -5.17 -6.56
CA VAL A 69 -12.04 -4.58 -5.60
C VAL A 69 -11.00 -3.76 -6.33
N TYR A 70 -10.71 -2.57 -5.80
CA TYR A 70 -9.63 -1.69 -6.23
C TYR A 70 -8.49 -1.79 -5.23
N GLY A 71 -7.25 -1.85 -5.70
CA GLY A 71 -6.06 -1.85 -4.85
C GLY A 71 -5.08 -0.78 -5.29
N ALA A 72 -4.49 -0.09 -4.32
CA ALA A 72 -3.39 0.82 -4.55
C ALA A 72 -2.34 0.71 -3.44
N GLN A 73 -1.07 0.83 -3.82
CA GLN A 73 0.05 0.95 -2.90
C GLN A 73 1.08 1.95 -3.44
N LEU A 74 1.71 2.69 -2.53
CA LEU A 74 2.80 3.60 -2.82
C LEU A 74 4.11 2.82 -2.71
N ALA A 75 4.90 2.81 -3.78
CA ALA A 75 6.23 2.18 -3.83
C ALA A 75 7.24 3.05 -3.07
N TRP A 76 7.08 3.12 -1.75
CA TRP A 76 7.81 4.02 -0.87
C TRP A 76 8.05 3.40 0.50
N SER A 77 9.24 3.66 1.05
CA SER A 77 9.66 3.08 2.34
C SER A 77 9.74 4.11 3.47
N GLY A 78 9.42 5.38 3.22
CA GLY A 78 9.48 6.45 4.20
C GLY A 78 8.11 6.86 4.74
N ASN A 79 8.06 8.12 5.20
CA ASN A 79 6.84 8.79 5.60
C ASN A 79 5.85 8.83 4.43
N HIS A 80 4.58 8.52 4.69
CA HIS A 80 3.55 8.47 3.65
C HIS A 80 2.18 8.79 4.22
N ALA A 81 1.27 9.16 3.33
CA ALA A 81 -0.13 9.38 3.64
C ALA A 81 -1.01 8.84 2.51
N GLN A 82 -2.20 8.38 2.90
CA GLN A 82 -3.27 8.08 1.97
C GLN A 82 -4.60 8.63 2.51
N THR A 83 -5.42 9.15 1.59
CA THR A 83 -6.76 9.65 1.89
C THR A 83 -7.77 9.14 0.90
N ILE A 84 -8.97 8.82 1.39
CA ILE A 84 -10.14 8.52 0.56
C ILE A 84 -11.26 9.45 1.00
N GLU A 85 -11.81 10.21 0.05
CA GLU A 85 -12.93 11.10 0.31
C GLU A 85 -13.95 11.08 -0.83
N ARG A 86 -15.16 11.55 -0.53
CA ARG A 86 -16.25 11.69 -1.51
C ARG A 86 -16.15 13.06 -2.17
N VAL A 87 -16.24 13.10 -3.48
CA VAL A 87 -16.36 14.35 -4.24
C VAL A 87 -17.84 14.69 -4.50
N ASP A 88 -18.11 15.92 -4.92
CA ASP A 88 -19.45 16.48 -5.06
C ASP A 88 -20.34 15.71 -6.06
N ASP A 89 -19.74 15.21 -7.14
CA ASP A 89 -20.41 14.38 -8.16
C ASP A 89 -20.77 12.96 -7.71
N GLY A 90 -20.42 12.60 -6.49
CA GLY A 90 -20.75 11.33 -5.87
C GLY A 90 -19.76 10.19 -6.07
N ARG A 91 -18.69 10.41 -6.84
CA ARG A 91 -17.52 9.54 -6.87
C ARG A 91 -16.69 9.70 -5.60
N ARG A 92 -15.62 8.91 -5.52
CA ARG A 92 -14.58 9.05 -4.51
C ARG A 92 -13.24 9.34 -5.17
N GLN A 93 -12.37 10.00 -4.43
CA GLN A 93 -10.97 10.15 -4.83
C GLN A 93 -10.07 9.51 -3.78
N TRP A 94 -9.09 8.74 -4.24
CA TRP A 94 -8.07 8.13 -3.39
C TRP A 94 -6.71 8.73 -3.73
N GLN A 95 -6.15 9.48 -2.78
CA GLN A 95 -4.85 10.09 -2.91
C GLN A 95 -3.81 9.30 -2.12
N LEU A 96 -2.64 9.11 -2.70
CA LEU A 96 -1.49 8.48 -2.06
C LEU A 96 -0.25 9.31 -2.33
N GLY A 97 0.66 9.41 -1.37
CA GLY A 97 1.93 10.09 -1.56
C GLY A 97 2.85 9.98 -0.36
N GLU A 98 4.09 10.41 -0.55
CA GLU A 98 5.01 10.68 0.54
C GLU A 98 4.44 11.77 1.46
N TRP A 99 4.75 11.64 2.74
CA TRP A 99 4.45 12.68 3.72
C TRP A 99 5.76 13.39 4.03
N LEU A 100 5.81 14.70 3.75
CA LEU A 100 6.99 15.52 4.00
C LEU A 100 6.74 16.41 5.22
N ALA A 101 7.66 16.36 6.18
CA ALA A 101 7.65 17.29 7.30
C ALA A 101 7.99 18.73 6.83
N PRO A 102 7.61 19.76 7.60
CA PRO A 102 7.93 21.13 7.26
C PRO A 102 9.42 21.34 7.02
N GLY A 103 9.78 21.80 5.82
CA GLY A 103 11.16 22.10 5.44
C GLY A 103 11.98 20.91 4.94
N GLU A 104 11.45 19.68 4.88
CA GLU A 104 12.16 18.54 4.28
C GLU A 104 12.43 18.72 2.79
N VAL A 105 11.57 19.46 2.09
CA VAL A 105 11.78 19.84 0.69
C VAL A 105 11.59 21.34 0.53
N ARG A 106 12.59 21.98 -0.09
CA ARG A 106 12.57 23.36 -0.57
C ARG A 106 13.21 23.36 -1.93
N LEU A 107 12.48 23.80 -2.95
CA LEU A 107 13.00 23.88 -4.31
C LEU A 107 13.42 25.32 -4.59
N ALA A 108 14.66 25.51 -5.01
CA ALA A 108 15.11 26.72 -5.68
C ALA A 108 14.48 26.81 -7.08
N PRO A 109 14.55 27.98 -7.76
CA PRO A 109 14.20 28.07 -9.18
C PRO A 109 14.90 26.96 -9.98
N ASP A 110 14.16 26.35 -10.90
CA ASP A 110 14.61 25.27 -11.80
C ASP A 110 14.94 23.92 -11.14
N GLU A 111 14.79 23.78 -9.82
CA GLU A 111 14.87 22.48 -9.15
C GLU A 111 13.58 21.65 -9.32
N THR A 112 13.73 20.33 -9.32
CA THR A 112 12.62 19.38 -9.52
C THR A 112 12.58 18.36 -8.38
N LEU A 113 11.36 17.99 -7.97
CA LEU A 113 11.09 16.88 -7.07
C LEU A 113 10.35 15.77 -7.82
N HIS A 114 10.79 14.53 -7.63
CA HIS A 114 10.10 13.34 -8.15
C HIS A 114 9.38 12.64 -7.01
N SER A 115 8.07 12.45 -7.16
CA SER A 115 7.28 11.67 -6.20
C SER A 115 7.51 10.16 -6.38
N PRO A 116 7.21 9.34 -5.36
CA PRO A 116 7.30 7.89 -5.47
C PRO A 116 6.27 7.35 -6.46
N GLU A 117 6.51 6.16 -7.02
CA GLU A 117 5.53 5.51 -7.89
C GLU A 117 4.30 5.03 -7.09
N VAL A 118 3.12 5.13 -7.70
CA VAL A 118 1.91 4.46 -7.20
C VAL A 118 1.60 3.27 -8.11
N LEU A 119 1.42 2.11 -7.49
CA LEU A 119 0.93 0.90 -8.15
C LEU A 119 -0.55 0.77 -7.87
N ALA A 120 -1.38 0.76 -8.91
CA ALA A 120 -2.83 0.61 -8.80
C ALA A 120 -3.35 -0.52 -9.70
N THR A 121 -4.42 -1.16 -9.27
CA THR A 121 -5.07 -2.24 -10.02
C THR A 121 -6.53 -2.40 -9.57
N CYS A 122 -7.33 -3.12 -10.36
CA CYS A 122 -8.65 -3.57 -9.95
C CYS A 122 -8.86 -5.02 -10.39
N SER A 123 -9.85 -5.68 -9.78
CA SER A 123 -10.19 -7.08 -10.07
C SER A 123 -11.66 -7.32 -9.79
N LEU A 124 -12.32 -8.06 -10.69
CA LEU A 124 -13.67 -8.60 -10.49
C LEU A 124 -13.68 -9.93 -9.71
N SER A 125 -12.50 -10.47 -9.39
CA SER A 125 -12.32 -11.71 -8.63
C SER A 125 -11.89 -11.42 -7.19
N GLY A 126 -12.45 -10.38 -6.57
CA GLY A 126 -12.19 -10.02 -5.17
C GLY A 126 -10.76 -9.58 -4.87
N ALA A 127 -10.46 -9.51 -3.56
CA ALA A 127 -9.16 -9.12 -3.03
C ALA A 127 -8.01 -10.03 -3.47
N ASN A 128 -8.25 -11.34 -3.62
CA ASN A 128 -7.26 -12.29 -4.13
C ASN A 128 -6.87 -11.99 -5.58
N GLY A 129 -7.80 -11.52 -6.41
CA GLY A 129 -7.46 -11.08 -7.76
C GLY A 129 -6.58 -9.83 -7.78
N VAL A 130 -6.82 -8.87 -6.87
CA VAL A 130 -5.92 -7.73 -6.67
C VAL A 130 -4.53 -8.18 -6.22
N ALA A 131 -4.45 -9.09 -5.24
CA ALA A 131 -3.18 -9.64 -4.77
C ALA A 131 -2.40 -10.34 -5.90
N ARG A 132 -3.08 -11.16 -6.72
CA ARG A 132 -2.47 -11.79 -7.91
C ARG A 132 -1.94 -10.75 -8.90
N ASN A 133 -2.68 -9.66 -9.13
CA ASN A 133 -2.24 -8.58 -10.03
C ASN A 133 -0.96 -7.91 -9.53
N PHE A 134 -0.90 -7.56 -8.23
CA PHE A 134 0.31 -7.00 -7.63
C PHE A 134 1.48 -7.98 -7.67
N HIS A 135 1.29 -9.23 -7.28
CA HIS A 135 2.34 -10.25 -7.34
C HIS A 135 2.88 -10.41 -8.76
N ARG A 136 2.00 -10.46 -9.78
CA ARG A 136 2.41 -10.55 -11.18
C ARG A 136 3.20 -9.32 -11.61
N ALA A 137 2.71 -8.12 -11.30
CA ALA A 137 3.37 -6.86 -11.65
C ALA A 137 4.76 -6.73 -11.03
N ILE A 138 4.89 -7.01 -9.73
CA ILE A 138 6.18 -6.96 -9.04
C ILE A 138 7.14 -8.01 -9.61
N ARG A 139 6.70 -9.27 -9.76
CA ARG A 139 7.55 -10.33 -10.29
C ARG A 139 8.06 -10.04 -11.71
N ALA A 140 7.28 -9.33 -12.52
CA ALA A 140 7.68 -8.89 -13.86
C ALA A 140 8.70 -7.72 -13.85
N ARG A 141 8.70 -6.89 -12.81
CA ARG A 141 9.64 -5.75 -12.66
C ARG A 141 10.96 -6.14 -11.99
N MET A 142 11.01 -7.28 -11.30
CA MET A 142 12.20 -7.71 -10.57
C MET A 142 13.31 -8.17 -11.51
N ASN A 143 14.52 -7.65 -11.28
CA ASN A 143 15.75 -8.17 -11.89
C ASN A 143 16.18 -9.43 -11.15
N TRP A 144 15.75 -10.58 -11.65
CA TRP A 144 16.07 -11.88 -11.05
C TRP A 144 17.52 -12.29 -11.37
N PRO A 145 18.28 -12.77 -10.37
CA PRO A 145 19.56 -13.43 -10.64
C PRO A 145 19.38 -14.62 -11.59
N GLY A 146 20.00 -14.54 -12.77
CA GLY A 146 19.85 -15.55 -13.82
C GLY A 146 18.60 -15.40 -14.68
N GLY A 147 17.96 -14.22 -14.69
CA GLY A 147 16.89 -13.86 -15.64
C GLY A 147 15.49 -14.36 -15.32
N ALA A 148 15.33 -15.26 -14.35
CA ALA A 148 14.03 -15.78 -13.93
C ALA A 148 13.96 -16.06 -12.43
N MET A 149 12.75 -16.00 -11.86
CA MET A 149 12.50 -16.37 -10.47
C MET A 149 12.77 -17.87 -10.26
N LYS A 150 13.72 -18.20 -9.37
CA LYS A 150 14.02 -19.58 -8.97
C LYS A 150 13.36 -19.93 -7.63
N PRO A 151 13.09 -21.21 -7.34
CA PRO A 151 12.70 -21.66 -6.01
C PRO A 151 13.68 -21.14 -4.95
N ARG A 152 13.15 -20.69 -3.80
CA ARG A 152 13.98 -20.19 -2.70
C ARG A 152 14.59 -21.37 -1.95
N PRO A 153 15.91 -21.37 -1.69
CA PRO A 153 16.55 -22.44 -0.91
C PRO A 153 15.93 -22.54 0.48
N VAL A 154 15.78 -23.78 0.96
CA VAL A 154 15.55 -24.02 2.39
C VAL A 154 16.81 -23.58 3.13
N HIS A 155 16.67 -22.69 4.11
CA HIS A 155 17.79 -22.19 4.90
C HIS A 155 17.54 -22.42 6.39
N LEU A 156 18.64 -22.55 7.13
CA LEU A 156 18.66 -22.52 8.58
C LEU A 156 19.18 -21.15 9.02
N ASN A 157 18.41 -20.44 9.85
CA ASN A 157 18.86 -19.25 10.54
C ASN A 157 19.04 -19.60 12.02
N THR A 158 20.26 -19.45 12.55
CA THR A 158 20.61 -19.83 13.92
C THR A 158 20.36 -18.74 14.96
N TRP A 159 19.76 -17.60 14.55
CA TRP A 159 19.51 -16.45 15.43
C TRP A 159 18.79 -16.84 16.72
N GLU A 160 17.65 -17.53 16.66
CA GLU A 160 16.92 -17.94 17.87
C GLU A 160 17.56 -19.15 18.58
N ALA A 161 18.37 -19.95 17.87
CA ALA A 161 18.99 -21.16 18.41
C ALA A 161 20.13 -20.84 19.38
N PHE A 162 20.93 -19.82 19.05
CA PHE A 162 22.11 -19.46 19.85
C PHE A 162 22.13 -18.00 20.30
N TYR A 163 21.32 -17.13 19.70
CA TYR A 163 21.47 -15.67 19.82
C TYR A 163 22.94 -15.29 19.62
N PHE A 164 23.56 -14.67 20.62
CA PHE A 164 24.97 -14.27 20.59
C PHE A 164 25.94 -15.34 21.10
N ASN A 165 25.45 -16.53 21.49
CA ASN A 165 26.28 -17.62 22.02
C ASN A 165 26.72 -18.60 20.92
N HIS A 166 27.40 -18.07 19.91
CA HIS A 166 28.05 -18.84 18.85
C HIS A 166 29.55 -18.53 18.92
N ARG A 167 30.37 -19.56 19.18
CA ARG A 167 31.83 -19.47 19.16
C ARG A 167 32.36 -20.00 17.85
#